data_AF-A0A9E3T8X9-F1
#
_entry.id   AF-A0A9E3T8X9-F1
#
_cell.length_a   1.000
_cell.length_b   1.000
_cell.length_c   1.000
_cell.angle_alpha   90.00
_cell.angle_beta   90.00
_cell.angle_gamma   90.00
#
_symmetry.space_group_name_H-M   'P 1'
#
loop_
_entity.id
_entity.type
_entity.pdbx_description
1 polymer ?
#
loop_
_entity_poly.entity_id
_entity_poly.type
_entity_poly.pdbx_seq_one_letter_code
_entity_poly.pdbx_strand_id
1 'polypeptide(L)'
;MPPIIDERDFEAARDIRSHDRRRMLASWVLLIVVFCTALALSSAYSWCWIAVAILVFHTSARLLARYSRSWRRLHFPAMRIYAGAAGWESGRSQVEGREFDLQRAIGVALAALRPHWKENRIRDFINREVDRRKDFADKPLIGEALRRRYPAMPEDARTRILESVRRALAENGDWVLLRLIVAGLLENDLGADARGDYLVTALTTKLAF
;
A
#
# COMPACT_ATOMS: atom_id res chain seq x y z
N MET A 1 -19.52 -3.49 -17.75
CA MET A 1 -18.18 -2.94 -18.01
C MET A 1 -17.36 -3.01 -16.72
N PRO A 2 -16.09 -3.47 -16.75
CA PRO A 2 -15.17 -3.27 -15.63
C PRO A 2 -14.98 -1.76 -15.37
N PRO A 3 -14.62 -1.33 -14.14
CA PRO A 3 -14.39 0.08 -13.86
C PRO A 3 -13.34 0.63 -14.81
N ILE A 4 -13.62 1.80 -15.40
CA ILE A 4 -12.63 2.58 -16.15
C ILE A 4 -11.64 3.08 -15.10
N ILE A 5 -10.59 2.30 -14.88
CA ILE A 5 -9.45 2.74 -14.07
C ILE A 5 -8.73 3.78 -14.93
N ASP A 6 -8.55 5.00 -14.41
CA ASP A 6 -7.95 6.11 -15.15
C ASP A 6 -6.54 5.71 -15.59
N GLU A 7 -6.23 5.84 -16.88
CA GLU A 7 -4.92 5.54 -17.49
C GLU A 7 -3.78 6.27 -16.74
N ARG A 8 -4.08 7.43 -16.13
CA ARG A 8 -3.18 8.21 -15.27
C ARG A 8 -2.80 7.50 -13.96
N ASP A 9 -3.65 6.61 -13.45
CA ASP A 9 -3.36 5.77 -12.30
C ASP A 9 -2.42 4.60 -12.65
N PHE A 10 -2.42 4.16 -13.92
CA PHE A 10 -1.53 3.11 -14.44
C PHE A 10 -0.14 3.64 -14.79
N GLU A 11 -0.04 4.81 -15.43
CA GLU A 11 1.26 5.44 -15.70
C GLU A 11 2.01 5.77 -14.41
N ALA A 12 1.28 6.20 -13.37
CA ALA A 12 1.85 6.45 -12.04
C ALA A 12 2.44 5.18 -11.40
N ALA A 13 1.96 3.98 -11.73
CA ALA A 13 2.47 2.72 -11.21
C ALA A 13 3.66 2.14 -12.01
N ARG A 14 3.85 2.56 -13.27
CA ARG A 14 4.90 2.03 -14.16
C ARG A 14 6.17 2.88 -14.19
N ASP A 15 6.06 4.20 -13.96
CA ASP A 15 7.21 5.13 -13.86
C ASP A 15 7.26 5.83 -12.49
N ILE A 16 7.19 5.03 -11.43
CA ILE A 16 7.19 5.48 -10.02
C ILE A 16 8.45 6.28 -9.67
N ARG A 17 9.56 6.14 -10.42
CA ARG A 17 10.83 6.81 -10.08
C ARG A 17 10.96 8.19 -10.73
N SER A 18 10.60 8.37 -12.00
CA SER A 18 10.83 9.63 -12.71
C SER A 18 9.65 10.60 -12.61
N HIS A 19 8.42 10.07 -12.58
CA HIS A 19 7.20 10.87 -12.52
C HIS A 19 6.97 11.47 -11.14
N ASP A 20 7.26 10.71 -10.08
CA ASP A 20 7.10 11.16 -8.70
C ASP A 20 8.09 12.26 -8.32
N ARG A 21 9.31 12.21 -8.87
CA ARG A 21 10.29 13.29 -8.66
C ARG A 21 9.81 14.60 -9.26
N ARG A 22 9.23 14.56 -10.47
CA ARG A 22 8.66 15.73 -11.16
C ARG A 22 7.44 16.28 -10.44
N ARG A 23 6.52 15.42 -9.97
CA ARG A 23 5.36 15.84 -9.17
C ARG A 23 5.77 16.43 -7.83
N MET A 24 6.76 15.84 -7.16
CA MET A 24 7.29 16.37 -5.92
C MET A 24 7.93 17.74 -6.14
N LEU A 25 8.78 17.88 -7.17
CA LEU A 25 9.39 19.16 -7.55
C LEU A 25 8.34 20.21 -7.92
N ALA A 26 7.34 19.87 -8.74
CA ALA A 26 6.24 20.77 -9.08
C ALA A 26 5.44 21.20 -7.84
N SER A 27 5.19 20.27 -6.91
CA SER A 27 4.53 20.59 -5.64
C SER A 27 5.36 21.57 -4.82
N TRP A 28 6.68 21.36 -4.72
CA TRP A 28 7.60 22.27 -4.02
C TRP A 28 7.70 23.63 -4.68
N VAL A 29 7.77 23.69 -6.02
CA VAL A 29 7.80 24.95 -6.78
C VAL A 29 6.52 25.74 -6.55
N LEU A 30 5.35 25.09 -6.65
CA LEU A 30 4.08 25.73 -6.34
C LEU A 30 4.04 26.27 -4.91
N LEU A 31 4.57 25.48 -3.96
CA LEU A 31 4.67 25.84 -2.55
C LEU A 31 5.53 27.09 -2.34
N ILE A 32 6.69 27.16 -3.00
CA ILE A 32 7.59 28.31 -2.98
C ILE A 32 6.92 29.53 -3.61
N VAL A 33 6.26 29.38 -4.77
CA VAL A 33 5.55 30.49 -5.44
C VAL A 33 4.42 31.05 -4.58
N VAL A 34 3.63 30.18 -3.94
CA VAL A 34 2.57 30.60 -3.00
C VAL A 34 3.18 31.33 -1.81
N PHE A 35 4.30 30.83 -1.26
CA PHE A 35 5.01 31.47 -0.15
C PHE A 35 5.69 32.80 -0.53
N CYS A 36 6.21 32.95 -1.75
CA CYS A 36 6.79 34.22 -2.22
C CYS A 36 5.70 35.27 -2.49
N THR A 37 4.63 34.88 -3.16
CA THR A 37 3.42 35.71 -3.34
C THR A 37 2.85 36.12 -1.98
N ALA A 38 3.04 35.26 -0.96
CA ALA A 38 2.59 35.52 0.38
C ALA A 38 3.27 36.67 1.09
N LEU A 39 4.60 36.59 1.10
CA LEU A 39 5.46 37.59 1.69
C LEU A 39 5.23 38.95 1.03
N ALA A 40 4.94 38.98 -0.28
CA ALA A 40 4.65 40.20 -1.00
C ALA A 40 3.31 40.88 -0.63
N LEU A 41 2.32 40.10 -0.14
CA LEU A 41 0.96 40.58 0.18
C LEU A 41 0.71 40.67 1.70
N SER A 42 1.74 40.51 2.53
CA SER A 42 1.61 40.19 3.96
C SER A 42 1.02 41.30 4.84
N SER A 43 0.87 42.53 4.33
CA SER A 43 0.36 43.66 5.13
C SER A 43 -1.15 43.63 5.38
N ALA A 44 -1.93 42.84 4.64
CA ALA A 44 -3.40 42.90 4.70
C ALA A 44 -4.12 41.63 5.23
N TYR A 45 -3.48 40.44 5.23
CA TYR A 45 -4.20 39.17 5.49
C TYR A 45 -3.37 38.12 6.27
N SER A 46 -3.11 38.37 7.55
CA SER A 46 -2.34 37.44 8.42
C SER A 46 -2.99 36.07 8.62
N TRP A 47 -4.33 35.98 8.64
CA TRP A 47 -5.06 34.72 8.83
C TRP A 47 -4.98 33.79 7.61
N CYS A 48 -4.92 34.34 6.39
CA CYS A 48 -4.71 33.56 5.17
C CYS A 48 -3.39 32.78 5.23
N TRP A 49 -2.36 33.35 5.86
CA TRP A 49 -1.06 32.69 6.00
C TRP A 49 -1.06 31.51 6.95
N ILE A 50 -1.85 31.58 8.03
CA ILE A 50 -2.05 30.46 8.93
C ILE A 50 -2.74 29.31 8.18
N ALA A 51 -3.77 29.59 7.39
CA ALA A 51 -4.46 28.58 6.59
C ALA A 51 -3.55 27.93 5.53
N VAL A 52 -2.75 28.74 4.82
CA VAL A 52 -1.77 28.24 3.84
C VAL A 52 -0.71 27.38 4.52
N ALA A 53 -0.15 27.82 5.64
CA ALA A 53 0.86 27.06 6.38
C ALA A 53 0.32 25.70 6.86
N ILE A 54 -0.91 25.66 7.37
CA ILE A 54 -1.57 24.40 7.76
C ILE A 54 -1.74 23.48 6.55
N LEU A 55 -2.20 24.00 5.42
CA LEU A 55 -2.41 23.21 4.20
C LEU A 55 -1.10 22.65 3.64
N VAL A 56 -0.04 23.46 3.66
CA VAL A 56 1.32 23.09 3.27
C VAL A 56 1.88 22.03 4.19
N PHE A 57 1.79 22.23 5.50
CA PHE A 57 2.28 21.28 6.49
C PHE A 57 1.55 19.94 6.36
N HIS A 58 0.23 19.97 6.25
CA HIS A 58 -0.59 18.78 6.06
C HIS A 58 -0.24 18.03 4.77
N THR A 59 -0.09 18.76 3.66
CA THR A 59 0.26 18.16 2.36
C THR A 59 1.66 17.56 2.39
N SER A 60 2.63 18.27 2.98
CA SER A 60 4.00 17.80 3.15
C SER A 60 4.06 16.58 4.06
N ALA A 61 3.35 16.58 5.17
CA ALA A 61 3.24 15.44 6.08
C ALA A 61 2.64 14.22 5.39
N ARG A 62 1.57 14.39 4.59
CA ARG A 62 0.98 13.30 3.78
C ARG A 62 1.96 12.78 2.74
N LEU A 63 2.70 13.64 2.04
CA LEU A 63 3.70 13.24 1.04
C LEU A 63 4.86 12.50 1.70
N LEU A 64 5.41 13.02 2.79
CA LEU A 64 6.44 12.34 3.59
C LEU A 64 5.95 10.99 4.09
N ALA A 65 4.71 10.91 4.58
CA ALA A 65 4.10 9.65 4.95
C ALA A 65 4.03 8.68 3.76
N ARG A 66 3.61 9.12 2.57
CA ARG A 66 3.53 8.26 1.37
C ARG A 66 4.89 7.81 0.83
N TYR A 67 5.92 8.65 0.89
CA TYR A 67 7.20 8.39 0.20
C TYR A 67 8.36 7.95 1.09
N SER A 68 8.23 8.01 2.41
CA SER A 68 9.28 7.64 3.38
C SER A 68 9.73 6.19 3.33
N ARG A 69 8.88 5.27 2.83
CA ARG A 69 9.20 3.85 2.67
C ARG A 69 8.90 3.41 1.24
N SER A 70 9.81 2.65 0.65
CA SER A 70 9.66 2.12 -0.72
C SER A 70 8.35 1.36 -0.91
N TRP A 71 7.95 0.55 0.07
CA TRP A 71 6.73 -0.24 -0.01
C TRP A 71 5.43 0.57 -0.05
N ARG A 72 5.42 1.79 0.52
CA ARG A 72 4.21 2.64 0.56
C ARG A 72 3.82 3.11 -0.84
N ARG A 73 4.80 3.24 -1.74
CA ARG A 73 4.59 3.63 -3.14
C ARG A 73 3.76 2.60 -3.91
N LEU A 74 3.87 1.32 -3.56
CA LEU A 74 3.05 0.27 -4.16
C LEU A 74 1.77 0.00 -3.37
N HIS A 75 1.86 0.02 -2.03
CA HIS A 75 0.72 -0.32 -1.18
C HIS A 75 -0.47 0.61 -1.40
N PHE A 76 -0.29 1.93 -1.37
CA PHE A 76 -1.45 2.85 -1.48
C PHE A 76 -2.16 2.76 -2.84
N PRO A 77 -1.46 2.78 -3.99
CA PRO A 77 -2.11 2.55 -5.28
C PRO A 77 -2.79 1.18 -5.36
N ALA A 78 -2.14 0.11 -4.87
CA ALA A 78 -2.71 -1.23 -4.89
C ALA A 78 -4.00 -1.32 -4.06
N MET A 79 -4.02 -0.73 -2.86
CA MET A 79 -5.23 -0.67 -2.03
C MET A 79 -6.36 0.13 -2.69
N ARG A 80 -6.04 1.24 -3.37
CA ARG A 80 -7.05 2.05 -4.08
C ARG A 80 -7.65 1.29 -5.26
N ILE A 81 -6.81 0.65 -6.07
CA ILE A 81 -7.25 -0.17 -7.21
C ILE A 81 -8.08 -1.35 -6.72
N TYR A 82 -7.63 -2.02 -5.65
CA TYR A 82 -8.40 -3.08 -5.01
C TYR A 82 -9.77 -2.58 -4.52
N ALA A 83 -9.85 -1.42 -3.86
CA ALA A 83 -11.13 -0.90 -3.39
C ALA A 83 -12.14 -0.71 -4.53
N GLY A 84 -11.68 -0.22 -5.70
CA GLY A 84 -12.50 -0.15 -6.90
C GLY A 84 -12.93 -1.53 -7.42
N ALA A 85 -12.00 -2.49 -7.48
CA ALA A 85 -12.30 -3.86 -7.91
C ALA A 85 -13.26 -4.59 -6.96
N ALA A 86 -13.10 -4.41 -5.65
CA ALA A 86 -13.98 -4.95 -4.62
C ALA A 86 -15.38 -4.31 -4.69
N GLY A 87 -15.46 -3.00 -4.90
CA GLY A 87 -16.75 -2.32 -5.12
C GLY A 87 -17.48 -2.85 -6.34
N TRP A 88 -16.76 -3.05 -7.45
CA TRP A 88 -17.32 -3.66 -8.66
C TRP A 88 -17.81 -5.10 -8.43
N GLU A 89 -16.98 -5.93 -7.79
CA GLU A 89 -17.31 -7.33 -7.52
C GLU A 89 -18.48 -7.47 -6.53
N SER A 90 -18.57 -6.58 -5.53
CA SER A 90 -19.71 -6.50 -4.62
C SER A 90 -21.00 -6.13 -5.34
N GLY A 91 -20.97 -5.15 -6.25
CA GLY A 91 -22.15 -4.80 -7.04
C GLY A 91 -22.58 -5.94 -7.94
N ARG A 92 -21.61 -6.63 -8.55
CA ARG A 92 -21.86 -7.80 -9.40
C ARG A 92 -22.44 -8.97 -8.61
N SER A 93 -21.87 -9.31 -7.45
CA SER A 93 -22.33 -10.44 -6.64
C SER A 93 -23.75 -10.26 -6.13
N GLN A 94 -24.14 -9.02 -5.79
CA GLN A 94 -25.50 -8.67 -5.40
C GLN A 94 -26.50 -8.87 -6.56
N VAL A 95 -26.17 -8.40 -7.77
CA VAL A 95 -27.03 -8.59 -8.95
C VAL A 95 -27.16 -10.07 -9.32
N GLU A 96 -26.09 -10.85 -9.16
CA GLU A 96 -26.06 -12.29 -9.46
C GLU A 96 -26.60 -13.16 -8.30
N GLY A 97 -26.98 -12.58 -7.16
CA GLY A 97 -27.49 -13.32 -6.00
C GLY A 97 -26.48 -14.28 -5.36
N ARG A 98 -25.18 -14.00 -5.46
CA ARG A 98 -24.10 -14.85 -4.94
C ARG A 98 -23.23 -14.13 -3.91
N GLU A 99 -22.42 -14.90 -3.18
CA GLU A 99 -21.42 -14.36 -2.27
C GLU A 99 -20.31 -13.59 -3.00
N PHE A 100 -19.72 -12.63 -2.27
CA PHE A 100 -18.59 -11.84 -2.74
C PHE A 100 -17.35 -12.72 -2.92
N ASP A 101 -16.75 -12.68 -4.11
CA ASP A 101 -15.53 -13.44 -4.41
C ASP A 101 -14.29 -12.54 -4.27
N LEU A 102 -13.62 -12.66 -3.14
CA LEU A 102 -12.39 -11.91 -2.87
C LEU A 102 -11.29 -12.19 -3.90
N GLN A 103 -11.11 -13.44 -4.31
CA GLN A 103 -10.03 -13.80 -5.23
C GLN A 103 -10.28 -13.19 -6.60
N ARG A 104 -11.54 -13.13 -7.04
CA ARG A 104 -11.94 -12.43 -8.26
C ARG A 104 -11.67 -10.93 -8.15
N ALA A 105 -12.05 -10.28 -7.05
CA ALA A 105 -11.73 -8.86 -6.83
C ALA A 105 -10.22 -8.60 -6.87
N ILE A 106 -9.42 -9.45 -6.23
CA ILE A 106 -7.94 -9.39 -6.27
C ILE A 106 -7.44 -9.60 -7.71
N GLY A 107 -7.99 -10.57 -8.45
CA GLY A 107 -7.61 -10.84 -9.84
C GLY A 107 -7.83 -9.64 -10.75
N VAL A 108 -8.98 -8.97 -10.64
CA VAL A 108 -9.27 -7.72 -11.35
C VAL A 108 -8.29 -6.62 -10.95
N ALA A 109 -8.01 -6.47 -9.66
CA ALA A 109 -7.05 -5.48 -9.17
C ALA A 109 -5.62 -5.75 -9.68
N LEU A 110 -5.20 -7.02 -9.76
CA LEU A 110 -3.90 -7.42 -10.28
C LEU A 110 -3.79 -7.24 -11.79
N ALA A 111 -4.85 -7.55 -12.55
CA ALA A 111 -4.91 -7.27 -13.98
C ALA A 111 -4.72 -5.77 -14.26
N ALA A 112 -5.26 -4.92 -13.39
CA ALA A 112 -5.02 -3.48 -13.45
C ALA A 112 -3.58 -3.11 -13.04
N LEU A 113 -3.08 -3.60 -11.91
CA LEU A 113 -1.72 -3.31 -11.45
C LEU A 113 -0.62 -3.84 -12.39
N ARG A 114 -0.92 -4.90 -13.16
CA ARG A 114 0.01 -5.60 -14.05
C ARG A 114 -0.69 -5.94 -15.38
N PRO A 115 -0.91 -4.95 -16.27
CA PRO A 115 -1.64 -5.17 -17.53
C PRO A 115 -0.98 -6.17 -18.48
N HIS A 116 0.32 -6.42 -18.31
CA HIS A 116 1.10 -7.36 -19.11
C HIS A 116 1.04 -8.80 -18.54
N TRP A 117 0.42 -9.02 -17.38
CA TRP A 117 0.25 -10.36 -16.83
C TRP A 117 -0.98 -11.01 -17.47
N LYS A 118 -0.77 -12.21 -18.03
CA LYS A 118 -1.86 -13.06 -18.50
C LYS A 118 -2.66 -13.60 -17.31
N GLU A 119 -3.92 -13.98 -17.55
CA GLU A 119 -4.82 -14.48 -16.51
C GLU A 119 -4.21 -15.66 -15.72
N ASN A 120 -3.60 -16.64 -16.40
CA ASN A 120 -2.95 -17.77 -15.72
C ASN A 120 -1.87 -17.30 -14.75
N ARG A 121 -1.04 -16.33 -15.14
CA ARG A 121 0.01 -15.77 -14.27
C ARG A 121 -0.59 -15.07 -13.04
N ILE A 122 -1.71 -14.36 -13.20
CA ILE A 122 -2.41 -13.72 -12.08
C ILE A 122 -2.94 -14.79 -11.12
N ARG A 123 -3.58 -15.84 -11.65
CA ARG A 123 -4.11 -16.95 -10.86
C ARG A 123 -3.02 -17.70 -10.10
N ASP A 124 -1.92 -18.04 -10.78
CA ASP A 124 -0.76 -18.71 -10.19
C ASP A 124 -0.15 -17.85 -9.08
N PHE A 125 -0.08 -16.53 -9.29
CA PHE A 125 0.41 -15.60 -8.28
C PHE A 125 -0.51 -15.54 -7.05
N ILE A 126 -1.83 -15.48 -7.23
CA ILE A 126 -2.79 -15.49 -6.12
C ILE A 126 -2.66 -16.79 -5.33
N ASN A 127 -2.66 -17.93 -6.03
CA ASN A 127 -2.54 -19.25 -5.40
C ASN A 127 -1.24 -19.38 -4.60
N ARG A 128 -0.12 -18.89 -5.15
CA ARG A 128 1.17 -18.84 -4.43
C ARG A 128 1.06 -18.10 -3.10
N GLU A 129 0.41 -16.93 -3.07
CA GLU A 129 0.25 -16.17 -1.82
C GLU A 129 -0.76 -16.80 -0.86
N VAL A 130 -1.80 -17.47 -1.38
CA VAL A 130 -2.72 -18.28 -0.57
C VAL A 130 -1.99 -19.45 0.10
N ASP A 131 -1.10 -20.14 -0.60
CA ASP A 131 -0.35 -21.26 -0.04
C ASP A 131 0.71 -20.79 0.96
N ARG A 132 1.44 -19.70 0.64
CA ARG A 132 2.34 -19.05 1.61
C ARG A 132 1.64 -18.66 2.92
N ARG A 133 0.37 -18.22 2.84
CA ARG A 133 -0.46 -17.93 4.01
C ARG A 133 -0.69 -19.18 4.85
N LYS A 134 -1.15 -20.28 4.22
CA LYS A 134 -1.48 -21.54 4.90
C LYS A 134 -0.28 -22.09 5.66
N ASP A 135 0.90 -22.05 5.04
CA ASP A 135 2.12 -22.64 5.61
C ASP A 135 2.89 -21.66 6.51
N PHE A 136 2.40 -20.43 6.67
CA PHE A 136 3.10 -19.32 7.31
C PHE A 136 4.56 -19.21 6.81
N ALA A 137 4.76 -19.35 5.50
CA ALA A 137 6.08 -19.43 4.88
C ALA A 137 6.94 -18.17 5.12
N ASP A 138 6.30 -17.02 5.40
CA ASP A 138 6.97 -15.75 5.67
C ASP A 138 7.54 -15.63 7.10
N LYS A 139 7.35 -16.64 7.97
CA LYS A 139 7.85 -16.62 9.35
C LYS A 139 9.35 -16.23 9.46
N PRO A 140 10.28 -16.79 8.65
CA PRO A 140 11.69 -16.41 8.72
C PRO A 140 11.93 -14.96 8.30
N LEU A 141 11.25 -14.50 7.24
CA LEU A 141 11.37 -13.13 6.73
C LEU A 141 10.87 -12.10 7.74
N ILE A 142 9.73 -12.38 8.40
CA ILE A 142 9.17 -11.50 9.44
C ILE A 142 10.08 -11.50 10.66
N GLY A 143 10.60 -12.65 11.07
CA GLY A 143 11.54 -12.77 12.19
C GLY A 143 12.81 -11.95 11.98
N GLU A 144 13.41 -12.03 10.78
CA GLU A 144 14.61 -11.28 10.46
C GLU A 144 14.35 -9.77 10.36
N ALA A 145 13.23 -9.38 9.74
CA ALA A 145 12.83 -7.98 9.69
C ALA A 145 12.55 -7.38 11.09
N LEU A 146 12.00 -8.18 12.03
CA LEU A 146 11.84 -7.77 13.43
C LEU A 146 13.19 -7.56 14.12
N ARG A 147 14.17 -8.47 13.93
CA ARG A 147 15.52 -8.32 14.49
C ARG A 147 16.19 -7.05 14.00
N ARG A 148 16.14 -6.81 12.69
CA ARG A 148 16.72 -5.61 12.07
C ARG A 148 16.07 -4.33 12.57
N ARG A 149 14.75 -4.32 12.70
CA ARG A 149 13.99 -3.11 13.08
C ARG A 149 14.01 -2.83 14.58
N TYR A 150 14.08 -3.87 15.41
CA TYR A 150 14.07 -3.78 16.86
C TYR A 150 15.20 -4.63 17.48
N PRO A 151 16.47 -4.21 17.36
CA PRO A 151 17.61 -5.01 17.82
C PRO A 151 17.57 -5.32 19.33
N ALA A 152 17.07 -4.37 20.13
CA ALA A 152 16.94 -4.50 21.58
C ALA A 152 15.72 -5.32 22.04
N MET A 153 14.87 -5.80 21.12
CA MET A 153 13.70 -6.59 21.48
C MET A 153 14.13 -7.98 22.00
N PRO A 154 13.63 -8.44 23.16
CA PRO A 154 13.88 -9.81 23.64
C PRO A 154 13.33 -10.88 22.68
N GLU A 155 13.96 -12.05 22.62
CA GLU A 155 13.49 -13.15 21.74
C GLU A 155 12.09 -13.64 22.09
N ASP A 156 11.72 -13.66 23.38
CA ASP A 156 10.38 -14.05 23.82
C ASP A 156 9.31 -13.08 23.30
N ALA A 157 9.63 -11.79 23.22
CA ALA A 157 8.75 -10.80 22.63
C ALA A 157 8.60 -10.99 21.12
N ARG A 158 9.70 -11.28 20.40
CA ARG A 158 9.65 -11.62 18.97
C ARG A 158 8.79 -12.86 18.70
N THR A 159 8.99 -13.91 19.49
CA THR A 159 8.23 -15.16 19.37
C THR A 159 6.74 -14.94 19.58
N ARG A 160 6.35 -14.15 20.60
CA ARG A 160 4.94 -13.78 20.83
C ARG A 160 4.34 -13.02 19.65
N ILE A 161 5.09 -12.09 19.03
CA ILE A 161 4.61 -11.37 17.84
C ILE A 161 4.40 -12.34 16.69
N LEU A 162 5.34 -13.26 16.43
CA LEU A 162 5.21 -14.24 15.35
C LEU A 162 4.00 -15.18 15.55
N GLU A 163 3.73 -15.61 16.78
CA GLU A 163 2.55 -16.43 17.08
C GLU A 163 1.24 -15.63 16.98
N SER A 164 1.23 -14.35 17.35
CA SER A 164 0.09 -13.46 17.10
C SER A 164 -0.16 -13.24 15.61
N VAL A 165 0.89 -13.10 14.81
CA VAL A 165 0.77 -13.05 13.34
C VAL A 165 0.21 -14.36 12.81
N ARG A 166 0.74 -15.52 13.24
CA ARG A 166 0.25 -16.84 12.83
C ARG A 166 -1.25 -17.00 13.09
N ARG A 167 -1.71 -16.65 14.29
CA ARG A 167 -3.14 -16.67 14.64
C ARG A 167 -3.95 -15.75 13.75
N ALA A 168 -3.48 -14.53 13.51
CA ALA A 168 -4.15 -13.61 12.58
C ALA A 168 -4.21 -14.16 11.14
N LEU A 169 -3.19 -14.86 10.65
CA LEU A 169 -3.24 -15.50 9.33
C LEU A 169 -4.31 -16.62 9.27
N ALA A 170 -4.54 -17.33 10.38
CA ALA A 170 -5.50 -18.43 10.47
C ALA A 170 -6.95 -17.93 10.64
N GLU A 171 -7.17 -16.92 11.47
CA GLU A 171 -8.51 -16.45 11.86
C GLU A 171 -9.11 -15.41 10.91
N ASN A 172 -8.27 -14.65 10.20
CA ASN A 172 -8.65 -13.41 9.51
C ASN A 172 -8.35 -13.45 8.00
N GLY A 173 -8.79 -14.51 7.33
CA GLY A 173 -8.28 -14.92 6.01
C GLY A 173 -8.30 -13.85 4.92
N ASP A 174 -9.37 -13.07 4.82
CA ASP A 174 -9.67 -12.29 3.61
C ASP A 174 -8.90 -10.97 3.52
N TRP A 175 -8.91 -10.15 4.58
CA TRP A 175 -8.19 -8.88 4.56
C TRP A 175 -6.67 -9.07 4.64
N VAL A 176 -6.23 -10.17 5.26
CA VAL A 176 -4.82 -10.56 5.32
C VAL A 176 -4.32 -10.95 3.94
N LEU A 177 -5.12 -11.68 3.15
CA LEU A 177 -4.73 -12.13 1.82
C LEU A 177 -4.33 -10.97 0.92
N LEU A 178 -5.11 -9.88 0.92
CA LEU A 178 -4.76 -8.68 0.14
C LEU A 178 -3.38 -8.11 0.54
N ARG A 179 -3.06 -8.11 1.83
CA ARG A 179 -1.74 -7.64 2.30
C ARG A 179 -0.63 -8.59 1.85
N LEU A 180 -0.86 -9.90 1.85
CA LEU A 180 0.09 -10.87 1.30
C LEU A 180 0.29 -10.70 -0.21
N ILE A 181 -0.78 -10.40 -0.96
CA ILE A 181 -0.70 -10.06 -2.39
C ILE A 181 0.18 -8.83 -2.60
N VAL A 182 -0.03 -7.75 -1.83
CA VAL A 182 0.84 -6.57 -1.89
C VAL A 182 2.28 -6.92 -1.53
N ALA A 183 2.49 -7.74 -0.50
CA ALA A 183 3.80 -8.22 -0.10
C ALA A 183 4.51 -9.02 -1.21
N GLY A 184 3.77 -9.86 -1.95
CA GLY A 184 4.29 -10.60 -3.09
C GLY A 184 4.63 -9.71 -4.28
N LEU A 185 3.87 -8.64 -4.51
CA LEU A 185 4.22 -7.66 -5.53
C LEU A 185 5.49 -6.88 -5.14
N LEU A 186 5.64 -6.53 -3.86
CA LEU A 186 6.85 -5.89 -3.35
C LEU A 186 8.07 -6.79 -3.48
N GLU A 187 7.93 -8.09 -3.20
CA GLU A 187 9.00 -9.07 -3.40
C GLU A 187 9.43 -9.14 -4.86
N ASN A 188 8.48 -9.19 -5.79
CA ASN A 188 8.77 -9.21 -7.22
C ASN A 188 9.48 -7.94 -7.71
N ASP A 189 9.11 -6.77 -7.17
CA ASP A 189 9.62 -5.47 -7.63
C ASP A 189 10.91 -5.04 -6.93
N LEU A 190 11.07 -5.39 -5.64
CA LEU A 190 12.08 -4.83 -4.72
C LEU A 190 12.85 -5.88 -3.91
N GLY A 191 12.48 -7.16 -4.00
CA GLY A 191 13.15 -8.27 -3.30
C GLY A 191 12.55 -8.62 -1.94
N ALA A 192 13.04 -9.74 -1.38
CA ALA A 192 12.52 -10.35 -0.15
C ALA A 192 12.60 -9.43 1.08
N ASP A 193 13.62 -8.59 1.17
CA ASP A 193 13.78 -7.61 2.24
C ASP A 193 12.63 -6.63 2.32
N ALA A 194 12.13 -6.15 1.17
CA ALA A 194 11.01 -5.22 1.11
C ALA A 194 9.70 -5.90 1.54
N ARG A 195 9.55 -7.20 1.22
CA ARG A 195 8.44 -8.03 1.71
C ARG A 195 8.47 -8.15 3.23
N GLY A 196 9.61 -8.52 3.82
CA GLY A 196 9.76 -8.65 5.27
C GLY A 196 9.43 -7.36 6.01
N ASP A 197 9.99 -6.24 5.56
CA ASP A 197 9.74 -4.90 6.11
C ASP A 197 8.26 -4.50 6.05
N TYR A 198 7.62 -4.80 4.91
CA TYR A 198 6.20 -4.54 4.71
C TYR A 198 5.35 -5.41 5.62
N LEU A 199 5.59 -6.73 5.68
CA LEU A 199 4.81 -7.66 6.47
C LEU A 199 4.89 -7.35 7.96
N VAL A 200 6.08 -7.03 8.49
CA VAL A 200 6.20 -6.54 9.86
C VAL A 200 5.32 -5.31 10.05
N THR A 201 5.44 -4.29 9.20
CA THR A 201 4.63 -3.08 9.37
C THR A 201 3.14 -3.35 9.25
N ALA A 202 2.70 -4.07 8.22
CA ALA A 202 1.31 -4.29 7.94
C ALA A 202 0.65 -5.17 9.01
N LEU A 203 1.29 -6.28 9.37
CA LEU A 203 0.69 -7.28 10.26
C LEU A 203 0.85 -6.93 11.74
N THR A 204 1.92 -6.24 12.15
CA THR A 204 2.11 -5.90 13.58
C THR A 204 1.45 -4.59 13.99
N THR A 205 1.22 -3.64 13.08
CA THR A 205 0.58 -2.35 13.44
C THR A 205 -0.87 -2.53 13.90
N LYS A 206 -1.54 -3.63 13.52
CA LYS A 206 -2.88 -3.98 14.02
C LYS A 206 -2.86 -4.82 15.31
N LEU A 207 -1.70 -5.35 15.71
CA LEU A 207 -1.53 -6.14 16.95
C LEU A 207 -1.11 -5.28 18.14
N ALA A 208 -0.98 -3.96 17.95
CA ALA A 208 -0.55 -2.98 18.95
C ALA A 208 -1.69 -2.10 19.49
N PHE A 209 -2.95 -2.40 19.12
CA PHE A 209 -4.15 -1.75 19.63
C PHE A 209 -5.24 -2.78 19.88
#